data_AF-A0A2P8GC97-F1
#
_entry.id   AF-A0A2P8GC97-F1
#
_cell.length_a   1.000
_cell.length_b   1.000
_cell.length_c   1.000
_cell.angle_alpha   90.00
_cell.angle_beta   90.00
_cell.angle_gamma   90.00
#
_symmetry.space_group_name_H-M   'P 1'
#
loop_
_entity.id
_entity.type
_entity.pdbx_description
1 polymer ?
#
loop_
_entity_poly.entity_id
_entity_poly.type
_entity_poly.pdbx_seq_one_letter_code
_entity_poly.pdbx_strand_id
1 'polypeptide(L)' 'MTYQAEQERVTFVLPLYFLKAEVTFTGQSTEDGLTVPLTPGNGPRVSISTRQFAKGFWLARLSWSVGRDRFCSEGWFEIA' A
#
# COMPACT_ATOMS: atom_id res chain seq x y z
N MET A 1 0.87 -8.66 1.00
CA MET A 1 0.35 -7.73 -0.01
C MET A 1 -0.16 -8.55 -1.18
N THR A 2 -1.30 -8.17 -1.77
CA THR A 2 -1.85 -8.84 -2.94
C THR A 2 -2.33 -7.81 -3.95
N TYR A 3 -1.86 -7.86 -5.19
CA TYR A 3 -2.37 -7.05 -6.29
C TYR A 3 -3.42 -7.85 -7.08
N GLN A 4 -4.53 -7.21 -7.43
CA GLN A 4 -5.66 -7.78 -8.14
C GLN A 4 -5.88 -6.97 -9.42
N ALA A 5 -5.28 -7.43 -10.52
CA ALA A 5 -5.30 -6.72 -11.81
C ALA A 5 -6.74 -6.49 -12.33
N GLU A 6 -7.60 -7.50 -12.25
CA GLU A 6 -9.01 -7.42 -12.71
C GLU A 6 -9.83 -6.36 -11.98
N GLN A 7 -9.46 -6.04 -10.74
CA GLN A 7 -10.15 -5.06 -9.90
C GLN A 7 -9.40 -3.73 -9.83
N GLU A 8 -8.23 -3.65 -10.47
CA GLU A 8 -7.31 -2.50 -10.41
C GLU A 8 -7.09 -2.06 -8.97
N ARG A 9 -6.77 -3.02 -8.09
CA ARG A 9 -6.63 -2.78 -6.65
C ARG A 9 -5.46 -3.54 -6.07
N VAL A 10 -4.79 -2.90 -5.11
CA VAL A 10 -3.85 -3.58 -4.23
C VAL A 10 -4.45 -3.66 -2.83
N THR A 11 -4.30 -4.82 -2.20
CA THR A 11 -4.80 -5.08 -0.86
C THR A 11 -3.64 -5.38 0.10
N PHE A 12 -3.67 -4.69 1.23
CA PHE A 12 -2.77 -4.88 2.36
C PHE A 12 -3.53 -5.49 3.53
N VAL A 13 -2.84 -6.32 4.31
CA VAL A 13 -3.35 -6.86 5.57
C VAL A 13 -2.48 -6.32 6.69
N LEU A 14 -3.10 -5.57 7.60
CA LEU A 14 -2.52 -4.95 8.77
C LEU A 14 -2.97 -5.71 10.03
N PRO A 15 -2.18 -5.62 11.12
CA PRO A 15 -2.65 -6.06 12.44
C PRO A 15 -3.91 -5.30 12.86
N LEU A 16 -4.77 -5.90 13.70
CA LEU A 16 -6.00 -5.26 14.17
C LEU A 16 -5.76 -3.96 14.99
N TYR A 17 -4.60 -3.85 15.63
CA TYR A 17 -4.31 -2.79 16.62
C TYR A 17 -3.10 -1.93 16.23
N PHE A 18 -2.98 -1.56 14.94
CA PHE A 18 -1.96 -0.59 14.55
C PHE A 18 -2.34 0.84 15.00
N LEU A 19 -1.35 1.66 15.34
CA LEU A 19 -1.56 3.06 15.72
C LEU A 19 -1.54 3.99 14.51
N LYS A 20 -0.54 3.82 13.65
CA LYS A 20 -0.39 4.55 12.40
C LYS A 20 0.04 3.58 11.31
N ALA A 21 -0.53 3.72 10.12
CA ALA A 21 -0.04 3.02 8.94
C ALA A 21 -0.05 3.98 7.74
N GLU A 22 0.88 3.77 6.82
CA GLU A 22 1.01 4.52 5.58
C GLU A 22 1.49 3.57 4.48
N VAL A 23 0.94 3.73 3.28
CA VAL A 23 1.42 3.04 2.08
C VAL A 23 2.01 4.09 1.16
N THR A 24 3.26 3.90 0.77
CA THR A 24 3.91 4.68 -0.27
C THR A 24 4.04 3.84 -1.52
N PHE A 25 3.65 4.40 -2.65
CA PHE A 25 3.81 3.80 -3.96
C PHE A 25 4.88 4.55 -4.74
N THR A 26 5.85 3.84 -5.29
CA THR A 26 6.91 4.43 -6.12
C THR A 26 6.90 3.74 -7.47
N GLY A 27 6.67 4.53 -8.53
CA GLY A 27 6.73 4.03 -9.90
C GLY A 27 8.17 4.04 -10.41
N GLN A 28 8.52 3.11 -11.30
CA GLN A 28 9.87 3.10 -11.90
C GLN A 28 10.19 4.33 -12.74
N SER A 29 9.17 4.99 -13.30
CA SER A 29 9.32 6.13 -14.21
C SER A 29 8.80 7.45 -13.64
N THR A 30 8.24 7.43 -12.42
CA THR A 30 7.67 8.59 -11.75
C THR A 30 8.47 8.89 -10.49
N GLU A 31 9.09 10.07 -10.44
CA GLU A 31 9.77 10.56 -9.23
C GLU A 31 8.78 10.85 -8.09
N ASP A 32 7.51 11.14 -8.42
CA ASP A 32 6.44 11.34 -7.46
C ASP A 32 5.90 10.02 -6.91
N GLY A 33 6.26 9.73 -5.67
CA GLY A 33 5.65 8.64 -4.92
C GLY A 33 4.31 9.05 -4.32
N LEU A 34 3.26 8.23 -4.50
CA LEU A 34 1.97 8.48 -3.86
C LEU A 34 1.96 7.91 -2.44
N THR A 35 1.72 8.74 -1.43
CA THR A 35 1.56 8.26 -0.04
C THR A 35 0.10 8.33 0.39
N VAL A 36 -0.42 7.20 0.84
CA VAL A 36 -1.79 7.04 1.33
C VAL A 36 -1.75 6.75 2.84
N PRO A 37 -2.19 7.68 3.71
CA PRO A 37 -2.30 7.40 5.14
C PRO A 37 -3.47 6.44 5.38
N LEU A 38 -3.25 5.46 6.26
CA LEU A 38 -4.23 4.46 6.64
C LEU A 38 -4.71 4.73 8.06
N THR A 39 -6.02 4.91 8.22
CA THR A 39 -6.65 5.12 9.52
C THR A 39 -7.06 3.81 10.16
N PRO A 40 -6.77 3.61 11.45
CA PRO A 40 -7.30 2.48 12.20
C PRO A 40 -8.82 2.66 12.34
N GLY A 41 -9.58 1.75 11.72
CA GLY A 41 -11.05 1.82 11.72
C GLY A 41 -11.72 0.97 10.63
N ASN A 42 -11.07 0.82 9.47
CA ASN A 42 -11.61 0.04 8.34
C ASN A 42 -11.31 -1.47 8.43
N GLY A 43 -10.93 -1.97 9.61
CA GLY A 43 -10.51 -3.34 9.81
C GLY A 43 -9.07 -3.61 9.30
N PRO A 44 -8.61 -4.87 9.41
CA PRO A 44 -7.24 -5.24 9.09
C PRO A 44 -6.95 -5.25 7.58
N ARG A 45 -7.97 -5.16 6.72
CA ARG A 45 -7.80 -5.20 5.26
C ARG A 45 -7.99 -3.81 4.69
N VAL A 46 -6.98 -3.36 3.96
CA VAL A 46 -7.01 -2.06 3.28
C VAL A 46 -6.82 -2.31 1.80
N SER A 47 -7.77 -1.83 1.00
CA SER A 47 -7.72 -1.91 -0.46
C SER A 47 -7.56 -0.51 -1.04
N ILE A 48 -6.54 -0.32 -1.87
CA ILE A 48 -6.24 0.94 -2.54
C ILE A 48 -6.46 0.74 -4.05
N SER A 49 -7.22 1.65 -4.65
CA SER A 49 -7.46 1.66 -6.10
C SER A 49 -6.18 2.06 -6.85
N THR A 50 -5.80 1.28 -7.85
CA THR A 50 -4.67 1.55 -8.74
C THR A 50 -5.08 2.24 -10.03
N ARG A 51 -6.34 2.67 -10.20
CA ARG A 51 -6.84 3.31 -11.43
C ARG A 51 -6.14 4.60 -11.83
N GLN A 52 -5.66 5.34 -10.84
CA GLN A 52 -4.94 6.61 -11.05
C GLN A 52 -3.46 6.42 -11.38
N PHE A 53 -2.96 5.18 -11.32
CA PHE A 53 -1.56 4.87 -11.52
C PHE A 53 -1.30 4.64 -13.00
N ALA A 54 -0.18 5.17 -13.49
CA ALA A 54 0.29 4.86 -14.83
C ALA A 54 0.64 3.37 -14.96
N LYS A 55 0.60 2.86 -16.19
CA LYS A 55 1.05 1.49 -16.50
C LYS A 55 2.54 1.33 -16.20
N GLY A 56 2.94 0.12 -15.83
CA GLY A 56 4.33 -0.24 -15.53
C GLY A 56 4.53 -0.85 -14.14
N PHE A 57 5.79 -0.91 -13.71
CA PHE A 57 6.19 -1.50 -12.44
C PHE A 57 6.10 -0.49 -11.29
N TRP A 58 5.45 -0.91 -10.22
CA TRP A 58 5.25 -0.12 -9.01
C TRP A 58 5.74 -0.90 -7.78
N LEU A 59 6.46 -0.19 -6.90
CA LEU A 59 6.79 -0.65 -5.56
C LEU A 59 5.75 -0.10 -4.60
N ALA A 60 5.06 -0.99 -3.88
CA ALA A 60 4.28 -0.61 -2.71
C ALA A 60 5.08 -0.89 -1.44
N ARG A 61 5.27 0.14 -0.62
CA ARG A 61 5.87 0.07 0.71
C ARG A 61 4.82 0.40 1.76
N LEU A 62 4.41 -0.59 2.53
CA LEU A 62 3.56 -0.43 3.70
C LEU A 62 4.44 -0.24 4.94
N SER A 63 4.24 0.85 5.67
CA SER A 63 4.87 1.08 6.99
C SER A 63 3.78 1.23 8.04
N TRP A 64 3.94 0.57 9.19
CA TRP A 64 2.99 0.69 10.29
C TRP A 64 3.68 0.64 11.65
N SER A 65 2.97 1.09 12.68
CA SER A 65 3.44 1.01 14.07
C SER A 65 2.43 0.32 14.99
N VAL A 66 2.97 -0.44 15.95
CA VAL A 66 2.21 -1.04 17.05
C VAL A 66 2.90 -0.64 18.34
N GLY A 67 2.26 0.20 19.16
CA GLY A 67 2.92 0.80 20.31
C GLY A 67 4.14 1.63 19.88
N ARG A 68 5.33 1.23 20.35
CA ARG A 68 6.61 1.88 19.99
C ARG A 68 7.33 1.20 18.82
N ASP A 69 6.87 0.02 18.42
CA ASP A 69 7.52 -0.76 17.37
C ASP A 69 7.05 -0.29 16.00
N ARG A 70 7.98 -0.24 15.05
CA ARG A 70 7.73 0.11 13.65
C ARG A 70 8.06 -1.08 12.76
N PHE A 71 7.18 -1.35 11.81
CA PHE A 71 7.28 -2.44 10.87
C PHE A 71 7.16 -1.90 9.45
N CYS A 72 7.77 -2.62 8.50
CA CYS A 72 7.63 -2.35 7.09
C CYS A 72 7.44 -3.65 6.29
N SER A 73 6.74 -3.54 5.18
CA SER A 73 6.59 -4.60 4.18
C SER A 73 6.56 -3.98 2.81
N GLU A 74 7.21 -4.63 1.86
CA GLU A 74 7.33 -4.15 0.49
C GLU A 74 6.88 -5.20 -0.49
N GLY A 75 6.41 -4.76 -1.66
CA GLY A 75 6.12 -5.66 -2.76
C GLY A 75 6.02 -4.94 -4.09
N TRP A 76 6.59 -5.56 -5.11
CA TRP A 76 6.47 -5.12 -6.49
C TRP A 76 5.22 -5.69 -7.15
N PHE A 77 4.60 -4.90 -8.02
CA PHE A 77 3.51 -5.33 -8.88
C PHE A 77 3.55 -4.56 -10.20
N GLU A 78 2.96 -5.15 -11.23
CA GLU A 78 2.90 -4.58 -12.58
C GLU A 78 1.45 -4.21 -12.92
N ILE A 79 1.25 -3.01 -13.45
CA ILE A 79 -0.03 -2.54 -14.00
C ILE A 79 0.09 -2.59 -15.53
N ALA A 80 -0.70 -3.47 -16.16
CA ALA A 80 -0.67 -3.74 -17.61
C ALA A 80 -1.52 -2.78 -18.45
#